data_AF-A0A3C1MTM6-F1
#
_entry.id   AF-A0A3C1MTM6-F1
#
_cell.length_a   1.000
_cell.length_b   1.000
_cell.length_c   1.000
_cell.angle_alpha   90.00
_cell.angle_beta   90.00
_cell.angle_gamma   90.00
#
_symmetry.space_group_name_H-M   'P 1'
#
loop_
_entity.id
_entity.type
_entity.pdbx_description
1 polymer ?
#
loop_
_entity_poly.entity_id
_entity_poly.type
_entity_poly.pdbx_seq_one_letter_code
_entity_poly.pdbx_strand_id
1 'polypeptide(L)'
;MKLLFLLLLLANLAVFAVLQWGGDGSADAARHLPLQAERIRLLGEPTSAATAPVEPAAVPVSVLTPKPDSPAAPVACMRWGPIAAARLDEASALLAPLKLGDRLVIQAQGEPGGPYWVYIPPLANKTLADAKLNELANLGVKDLAVVRAGKWQNAISLGLYAKQPIADARLAELRKKGVQ
;
A
#
# COMPACT_ATOMS: atom_id res chain seq x y z
N MET A 1 9.21 25.45 42.99
CA MET A 1 8.52 25.37 41.68
C MET A 1 9.27 26.09 40.57
N LYS A 2 9.69 27.35 40.74
CA LYS A 2 10.46 28.12 39.73
C LYS A 2 11.80 27.47 39.34
N LEU A 3 12.54 26.90 40.30
CA LEU A 3 13.82 26.21 40.04
C LEU A 3 13.64 24.95 39.21
N LEU A 4 12.64 24.14 39.55
CA LEU A 4 12.32 22.90 38.84
C LEU A 4 11.82 23.19 37.42
N PHE A 5 11.02 24.25 37.26
CA PHE A 5 10.61 24.76 35.95
C PHE A 5 11.82 25.23 35.11
N LEU A 6 12.72 26.02 35.68
CA LEU A 6 13.94 26.48 34.99
C LEU A 6 14.83 25.32 34.58
N LEU A 7 14.99 24.30 35.43
CA LEU A 7 15.77 23.11 35.12
C LEU A 7 15.14 22.30 33.98
N LEU A 8 13.83 22.08 34.00
CA LEU A 8 13.10 21.43 32.91
C LEU A 8 13.17 22.22 31.60
N LEU A 9 13.07 23.55 31.67
CA LEU A 9 13.20 24.43 30.51
C LEU A 9 14.60 24.29 29.88
N LEU A 10 15.66 24.31 30.70
CA LEU A 10 17.04 24.16 30.26
C LEU A 10 17.30 22.77 29.65
N ALA A 11 16.74 21.72 30.25
CA ALA A 11 16.84 20.36 29.74
C ALA A 11 16.16 20.20 28.36
N ASN A 12 14.96 20.76 28.18
CA ASN A 12 14.26 20.72 26.89
C ASN A 12 15.02 21.54 25.83
N LEU A 13 15.57 22.70 26.19
CA LEU A 13 16.40 23.52 25.30
C LEU A 13 17.69 22.80 24.88
N ALA A 14 18.33 22.09 25.81
CA ALA A 14 19.53 21.29 25.50
C ALA A 14 19.21 20.15 24.52
N VAL A 15 18.12 19.42 24.75
CA VAL A 15 17.65 18.37 23.82
C VAL A 15 17.33 18.96 22.44
N PHE A 16 16.62 20.09 22.40
CA PHE A 16 16.29 20.78 21.15
C PHE A 16 17.55 21.22 20.38
N ALA A 17 18.55 21.77 21.06
CA ALA A 17 19.81 22.18 20.44
C ALA A 17 20.58 20.97 19.86
N VAL A 18 20.61 19.85 20.57
CA VAL A 18 21.24 18.60 20.07
C VAL A 18 20.54 18.08 18.81
N LEU A 19 19.20 18.12 18.77
CA LEU A 19 18.43 17.67 17.61
C LEU A 19 18.63 18.58 16.39
N GLN A 20 18.78 19.89 16.59
CA GLN A 20 19.02 20.84 15.51
C GLN A 20 20.47 20.81 15.02
N TRP A 21 21.43 20.52 15.90
CA TRP A 21 22.84 20.38 15.53
C TRP A 21 23.13 19.05 14.82
N GLY A 22 22.40 17.97 15.17
CA GLY A 22 22.44 16.70 14.42
C GLY A 22 21.60 16.70 13.14
N GLY A 23 20.94 17.82 12.83
CA GLY A 23 20.11 18.02 11.66
C GLY A 23 20.87 18.68 10.52
N ASP A 24 21.95 18.05 10.05
CA ASP A 24 22.45 18.34 8.70
C ASP A 24 21.28 18.05 7.76
N GLY A 25 20.76 19.11 7.12
CA GLY A 25 19.57 19.07 6.29
C GLY A 25 19.71 18.16 5.07
N SER A 26 19.59 16.85 5.28
CA SER A 26 19.28 15.83 4.27
C SER A 26 17.95 15.17 4.63
N ALA A 27 16.94 16.01 4.89
CA ALA A 27 15.55 15.67 4.64
C ALA A 27 15.21 15.77 3.15
N ASP A 28 16.21 15.97 2.27
CA ASP A 28 16.11 15.61 0.87
C ASP A 28 16.33 14.11 0.72
N ALA A 29 15.20 13.41 0.64
CA ALA A 29 15.07 12.32 -0.29
C ALA A 29 16.16 11.24 -0.20
N ALA A 30 16.01 10.38 0.80
CA ALA A 30 16.01 8.93 0.53
C ALA A 30 14.88 8.55 -0.46
N ARG A 31 14.72 9.30 -1.57
CA ARG A 31 14.14 8.79 -2.80
C ARG A 31 15.10 7.71 -3.19
N HIS A 32 14.67 6.47 -3.00
CA HIS A 32 15.30 5.24 -3.47
C HIS A 32 16.33 5.56 -4.56
N LEU A 33 17.62 5.35 -4.24
CA LEU A 33 18.67 5.47 -5.23
C LEU A 33 18.21 4.62 -6.43
N PRO A 34 18.05 5.19 -7.63
CA PRO A 34 17.49 4.45 -8.76
C PRO A 34 18.35 3.21 -9.00
N LEU A 35 17.75 2.04 -8.80
CA LEU A 35 18.35 0.76 -9.15
C LEU A 35 18.56 0.76 -10.66
N GLN A 36 19.82 0.92 -11.09
CA GLN A 36 20.25 0.94 -12.50
C GLN A 36 19.87 2.19 -13.30
N ALA A 37 20.22 3.38 -12.81
CA ALA A 37 20.06 4.64 -13.57
C ALA A 37 20.74 4.57 -14.97
N GLU A 38 21.88 3.88 -15.08
CA GLU A 38 22.60 3.71 -16.34
C GLU A 38 21.85 2.87 -17.42
N ARG A 39 20.73 2.23 -17.07
CA ARG A 39 19.91 1.48 -18.05
C ARG A 39 18.78 2.29 -18.66
N ILE A 40 18.59 3.54 -18.24
CA ILE A 40 17.59 4.43 -18.82
C ILE A 40 18.18 4.99 -20.13
N ARG A 41 17.88 4.33 -21.25
CA ARG A 41 18.13 4.89 -22.58
C ARG A 41 16.88 5.64 -23.04
N LEU A 42 17.01 6.95 -23.17
CA LEU A 42 16.04 7.78 -23.89
C LEU A 42 16.12 7.40 -25.36
N LEU A 43 15.12 6.66 -25.85
CA LEU A 43 14.90 6.53 -27.27
C LEU A 43 14.43 7.90 -27.74
N GLY A 44 15.32 8.60 -28.47
CA GLY A 44 15.09 9.95 -28.93
C GLY A 44 13.71 10.11 -29.57
N GLU A 45 13.13 11.28 -29.37
CA GLU A 45 11.86 11.68 -29.97
C GLU A 45 11.95 11.45 -31.49
N PRO A 46 10.91 10.90 -32.14
CA PRO A 46 10.92 10.80 -33.58
C PRO A 46 10.86 12.23 -34.14
N THR A 47 12.03 12.77 -34.47
CA THR A 47 12.14 13.89 -35.41
C THR A 47 11.48 13.42 -36.69
N SER A 48 10.25 13.88 -36.87
CA SER A 48 9.54 13.91 -38.13
C SER A 48 10.31 14.85 -39.05
N ALA A 49 11.29 14.32 -39.78
CA ALA A 49 11.86 14.98 -40.94
C ALA A 49 11.27 14.33 -42.19
N ALA A 50 10.35 15.06 -42.81
CA ALA A 50 9.74 14.74 -44.09
C ALA A 50 10.69 15.04 -45.26
N THR A 51 10.68 14.13 -46.24
CA THR A 51 10.78 14.35 -47.70
C THR A 51 12.10 14.83 -48.32
N ALA A 52 12.75 13.95 -49.12
CA ALA A 52 12.97 14.07 -50.59
C ALA A 52 13.72 12.81 -51.12
N PRO A 53 13.92 12.59 -52.45
CA PRO A 53 13.17 11.64 -53.25
C PRO A 53 13.99 10.43 -53.78
N VAL A 54 13.24 9.48 -54.35
CA VAL A 54 13.67 8.20 -54.95
C VAL A 54 14.47 8.39 -56.25
N GLU A 55 15.60 7.68 -56.38
CA GLU A 55 16.14 7.21 -57.67
C GLU A 55 16.76 5.80 -57.51
N PRO A 56 16.57 4.87 -58.47
CA PRO A 56 16.72 3.44 -58.24
C PRO A 56 18.11 2.94 -58.61
N ALA A 57 18.80 2.27 -57.68
CA ALA A 57 20.04 1.57 -57.95
C ALA A 57 19.99 0.14 -57.41
N ALA A 58 20.03 -0.79 -58.36
CA ALA A 58 20.54 -2.17 -58.32
C ALA A 58 20.34 -2.98 -57.03
N VAL A 59 19.55 -4.04 -57.17
CA VAL A 59 19.49 -5.16 -56.21
C VAL A 59 20.84 -5.90 -56.14
N PRO A 60 21.46 -6.05 -54.97
CA PRO A 60 22.24 -7.24 -54.68
C PRO A 60 21.31 -8.22 -53.96
N VAL A 61 21.15 -9.40 -54.55
CA VAL A 61 20.53 -10.57 -53.92
C VAL A 61 21.35 -10.90 -52.68
N SER A 62 20.88 -10.43 -51.53
CA SER A 62 21.46 -10.74 -50.23
C SER A 62 21.03 -12.16 -49.86
N VAL A 63 21.98 -13.07 -50.00
CA VAL A 63 21.88 -14.45 -49.53
C VAL A 63 21.47 -14.42 -48.06
N LEU A 64 20.36 -15.09 -47.74
CA LEU A 64 19.91 -15.31 -46.37
C LEU A 64 20.91 -16.23 -45.65
N THR A 65 21.96 -15.65 -45.11
CA THR A 65 22.71 -16.27 -44.02
C THR A 65 21.94 -16.04 -42.72
N PRO A 66 21.65 -17.09 -41.94
CA PRO A 66 21.00 -16.93 -40.65
C PRO A 66 21.96 -16.15 -39.73
N LYS A 67 21.54 -14.95 -39.32
CA LYS A 67 22.25 -14.13 -38.36
C LYS A 67 22.26 -14.86 -37.00
N PRO A 68 23.42 -15.00 -36.34
CA PRO A 68 23.54 -15.69 -35.08
C PRO A 68 22.74 -14.99 -33.98
N ASP A 69 22.22 -15.82 -33.07
CA ASP A 69 21.29 -15.54 -31.99
C ASP A 69 21.47 -14.13 -31.38
N SER A 70 20.43 -13.32 -31.54
CA SER A 70 20.24 -12.17 -30.66
C SER A 70 20.06 -12.70 -29.23
N PRO A 71 20.78 -12.19 -28.22
CA PRO A 71 20.60 -12.66 -26.85
C PRO A 71 19.14 -12.49 -26.45
N ALA A 72 18.50 -13.60 -26.12
CA ALA A 72 17.10 -13.65 -25.73
C ALA A 72 16.85 -12.59 -24.64
N ALA A 73 15.89 -11.70 -24.89
CA ALA A 73 15.47 -10.70 -23.92
C ALA A 73 15.15 -11.39 -22.58
N PRO A 74 15.49 -10.77 -21.43
CA PRO A 74 15.22 -11.37 -20.14
C PRO A 74 13.73 -11.69 -20.01
N VAL A 75 13.42 -12.94 -19.69
CA VAL A 75 12.04 -13.41 -19.51
C VAL A 75 11.47 -12.71 -18.28
N ALA A 76 10.55 -11.77 -18.50
CA ALA A 76 9.85 -11.08 -17.41
C ALA A 76 8.60 -11.89 -17.01
N CYS A 77 8.51 -12.29 -15.75
CA CYS A 77 7.28 -12.87 -15.20
C CYS A 77 6.25 -11.75 -14.99
N MET A 78 5.07 -11.89 -15.58
CA MET A 78 3.96 -10.94 -15.42
C MET A 78 2.94 -11.48 -14.41
N ARG A 79 2.40 -10.60 -13.57
CA ARG A 79 1.34 -10.92 -12.62
C ARG A 79 0.08 -10.13 -12.98
N TRP A 80 -1.06 -10.80 -12.97
CA TRP A 80 -2.37 -10.18 -13.17
C TRP A 80 -3.24 -10.44 -11.93
N GLY A 81 -3.68 -9.38 -11.27
CA GLY A 81 -4.54 -9.45 -10.09
C GLY A 81 -4.53 -8.16 -9.26
N PRO A 82 -5.33 -8.06 -8.18
CA PRO A 82 -6.23 -9.06 -7.61
C PRO A 82 -7.50 -9.27 -8.44
N ILE A 83 -7.96 -10.52 -8.57
CA ILE A 83 -9.19 -10.89 -9.30
C ILE A 83 -10.24 -11.27 -8.27
N ALA A 84 -11.44 -10.70 -8.38
CA ALA A 84 -12.56 -11.07 -7.52
C ALA A 84 -12.91 -12.55 -7.75
N ALA A 85 -13.20 -13.31 -6.68
CA ALA A 85 -13.49 -14.74 -6.78
C ALA A 85 -14.61 -15.05 -7.80
N ALA A 86 -15.64 -14.21 -7.86
CA ALA A 86 -16.75 -14.35 -8.81
C ALA A 86 -16.36 -14.18 -10.29
N ARG A 87 -15.17 -13.61 -10.58
CA ARG A 87 -14.65 -13.39 -11.94
C ARG A 87 -13.45 -14.28 -12.28
N LEU A 88 -13.13 -15.24 -11.41
CA LEU A 88 -11.99 -16.12 -11.64
C LEU A 88 -12.16 -16.95 -12.92
N ASP A 89 -13.37 -17.48 -13.14
CA ASP A 89 -13.68 -18.29 -14.33
C ASP A 89 -13.58 -17.46 -15.62
N GLU A 90 -14.15 -16.25 -15.62
CA GLU A 90 -14.04 -15.30 -16.74
C GLU A 90 -12.57 -14.95 -17.03
N ALA A 91 -11.78 -14.65 -16.00
CA ALA A 91 -10.38 -14.36 -16.14
C ALA A 91 -9.57 -15.55 -16.69
N SER A 92 -9.88 -16.77 -16.25
CA SER A 92 -9.25 -17.98 -16.77
C SER A 92 -9.58 -18.21 -18.24
N ALA A 93 -10.82 -17.91 -18.67
CA ALA A 93 -11.26 -18.04 -20.05
C ALA A 93 -10.53 -17.04 -20.97
N LEU A 94 -10.27 -15.82 -20.51
CA LEU A 94 -9.50 -14.82 -21.25
C LEU A 94 -8.03 -15.22 -21.44
N LEU A 95 -7.46 -16.01 -20.51
CA LEU A 95 -6.09 -16.50 -20.61
C LEU A 95 -5.95 -17.80 -21.41
N ALA A 96 -7.03 -18.55 -21.60
CA ALA A 96 -7.01 -19.85 -22.30
C ALA A 96 -6.41 -19.79 -23.72
N PRO A 97 -6.67 -18.76 -24.56
CA PRO A 97 -6.08 -18.65 -25.89
C PRO A 97 -4.56 -18.51 -25.88
N LEU A 98 -3.96 -18.02 -24.79
CA LEU A 98 -2.51 -17.85 -24.68
C LEU A 98 -1.77 -19.18 -24.44
N LYS A 99 -2.48 -20.28 -24.17
CA LYS A 99 -1.91 -21.63 -23.99
C LYS A 99 -0.69 -21.64 -23.05
N LEU A 100 -0.81 -20.94 -21.93
CA LEU A 100 0.31 -20.72 -20.99
C LEU A 100 0.79 -22.00 -20.29
N GLY A 101 -0.07 -23.03 -20.20
CA GLY A 101 0.28 -24.31 -19.56
C GLY A 101 0.83 -24.11 -18.15
N ASP A 102 1.94 -24.77 -17.84
CA ASP A 102 2.62 -24.71 -16.54
C ASP A 102 3.20 -23.33 -16.18
N ARG A 103 3.20 -22.39 -17.13
CA ARG A 103 3.63 -21.00 -16.88
C ARG A 103 2.53 -20.18 -16.20
N LEU A 104 1.29 -20.65 -16.18
CA LEU A 104 0.19 -20.02 -15.46
C LEU A 104 0.12 -20.54 -14.03
N VAL A 105 0.41 -19.66 -13.06
CA VAL A 105 0.27 -19.97 -11.64
C VAL A 105 -0.89 -19.14 -11.09
N ILE A 106 -1.95 -19.82 -10.64
CA ILE A 106 -3.06 -19.18 -9.93
C ILE A 106 -2.72 -19.19 -8.44
N GLN A 107 -2.49 -18.01 -7.88
CA GLN A 107 -2.28 -17.83 -6.45
C GLN A 107 -3.56 -17.29 -5.81
N ALA A 108 -4.19 -18.09 -4.96
CA ALA A 108 -5.19 -17.59 -4.04
C ALA A 108 -4.50 -16.64 -3.06
N GLN A 109 -4.61 -15.34 -3.30
CA GLN A 109 -4.51 -14.38 -2.21
C GLN A 109 -5.70 -14.73 -1.33
N GLY A 110 -5.47 -15.29 -0.13
CA GLY A 110 -6.54 -15.63 0.81
C GLY A 110 -7.54 -14.47 0.87
N GLU A 111 -8.82 -14.78 1.13
CA GLU A 111 -9.92 -13.80 1.07
C GLU A 111 -9.41 -12.43 1.51
N PRO A 112 -9.61 -11.36 0.72
CA PRO A 112 -9.49 -10.02 1.26
C PRO A 112 -10.61 -9.90 2.29
N GLY A 113 -10.40 -10.50 3.45
CA GLY A 113 -11.12 -10.27 4.68
C GLY A 113 -10.81 -8.82 4.95
N GLY A 114 -11.65 -7.97 4.36
CA GLY A 114 -11.63 -6.54 4.58
C GLY A 114 -11.55 -6.33 6.08
N PRO A 115 -10.90 -5.26 6.50
CA PRO A 115 -10.56 -5.13 7.90
C PRO A 115 -11.81 -5.30 8.79
N TYR A 116 -11.76 -6.30 9.66
CA TYR A 116 -12.81 -6.70 10.59
C TYR A 116 -12.93 -5.62 11.66
N TRP A 117 -14.08 -4.96 11.69
CA TRP A 117 -14.33 -3.86 12.60
C TRP A 117 -15.07 -4.36 13.83
N VAL A 118 -14.45 -4.21 15.00
CA VAL A 118 -15.12 -4.44 16.29
C VAL A 118 -15.67 -3.10 16.74
N TYR A 119 -16.98 -3.02 16.97
CA TYR A 119 -17.64 -1.75 17.30
C TYR A 119 -18.88 -1.95 18.17
N ILE A 120 -19.26 -0.87 18.87
CA ILE A 120 -20.58 -0.70 19.47
C ILE A 120 -21.42 0.13 18.50
N PRO A 121 -22.65 -0.31 18.16
CA PRO A 121 -23.53 0.40 17.24
C PRO A 121 -23.76 1.88 17.58
N PRO A 122 -24.19 2.70 16.60
CA PRO A 122 -24.58 4.09 16.82
C PRO A 122 -25.49 4.29 18.02
N LEU A 123 -25.05 5.11 18.96
CA LEU A 123 -25.86 5.53 20.10
C LEU A 123 -26.77 6.71 19.71
N ALA A 124 -27.86 6.89 20.46
CA ALA A 124 -28.92 7.83 20.11
C ALA A 124 -28.45 9.30 20.00
N ASN A 125 -27.39 9.67 20.73
CA ASN A 125 -26.83 11.01 20.66
C ASN A 125 -25.34 11.02 21.07
N LYS A 126 -24.68 12.16 20.83
CA LYS A 126 -23.28 12.40 21.14
C LYS A 126 -22.96 12.21 22.62
N THR A 127 -23.81 12.74 23.52
CA THR A 127 -23.58 12.69 24.97
C THR A 127 -23.54 11.25 25.48
N LEU A 128 -24.43 10.39 24.98
CA LEU A 128 -24.44 8.97 25.32
C LEU A 128 -23.20 8.25 24.79
N ALA A 129 -22.74 8.59 23.59
CA ALA A 129 -21.51 8.03 23.04
C ALA A 129 -20.27 8.45 23.82
N ASP A 130 -20.17 9.72 24.22
CA ASP A 130 -19.07 10.23 25.02
C ASP A 130 -19.09 9.63 26.45
N ALA A 131 -20.28 9.46 27.04
CA ALA A 131 -20.43 8.80 28.34
C ALA A 131 -20.01 7.32 28.28
N LYS A 132 -20.45 6.59 27.26
CA LYS A 132 -20.09 5.17 27.07
C LYS A 132 -18.60 5.01 26.75
N LEU A 133 -18.00 5.93 26.00
CA LEU A 133 -16.56 5.97 25.77
C LEU A 133 -15.77 6.05 27.09
N ASN A 134 -16.19 6.93 28.00
CA ASN A 134 -15.54 7.10 29.30
C ASN A 134 -15.73 5.86 30.20
N GLU A 135 -16.92 5.24 30.17
CA GLU A 135 -17.18 3.98 30.88
C GLU A 135 -16.20 2.88 30.41
N LEU A 136 -16.03 2.73 29.10
CA LEU A 136 -15.12 1.73 28.52
C LEU A 136 -13.65 2.04 28.84
N ALA A 137 -13.26 3.32 28.85
CA ALA A 137 -11.92 3.73 29.24
C ALA A 137 -11.65 3.38 30.72
N ASN A 138 -12.63 3.55 31.61
CA ASN A 138 -12.54 3.19 33.02
C ASN A 138 -12.45 1.67 33.25
N LEU A 139 -13.02 0.86 32.34
CA LEU A 139 -12.84 -0.60 32.31
C LEU A 139 -11.45 -1.03 31.79
N GLY A 140 -10.56 -0.08 31.50
CA GLY A 140 -9.21 -0.35 31.00
C GLY A 140 -9.21 -0.82 29.54
N VAL A 141 -10.25 -0.50 28.77
CA VAL A 141 -10.27 -0.73 27.33
C VAL A 141 -9.49 0.40 26.65
N LYS A 142 -8.46 0.03 25.91
CA LYS A 142 -7.61 0.93 25.14
C LYS A 142 -8.08 1.00 23.69
N ASP A 143 -7.63 2.03 22.97
CA ASP A 143 -7.85 2.20 21.53
C ASP A 143 -9.34 2.37 21.14
N LEU A 144 -10.02 3.25 21.87
CA LEU A 144 -11.43 3.59 21.67
C LEU A 144 -11.57 4.89 20.88
N ALA A 145 -12.52 4.93 19.93
CA ALA A 145 -12.84 6.16 19.21
C ALA A 145 -14.33 6.25 18.86
N VAL A 146 -14.93 7.43 19.06
CA VAL A 146 -16.31 7.69 18.63
C VAL A 146 -16.34 8.18 17.18
N VAL A 147 -17.14 7.54 16.35
CA VAL A 147 -17.39 7.97 14.97
C VAL A 147 -18.29 9.21 14.98
N ARG A 148 -17.84 10.30 14.35
CA ARG A 148 -18.51 11.60 14.46
C ARG A 148 -19.42 11.97 13.29
N ALA A 149 -19.37 11.24 12.18
CA ALA A 149 -20.10 11.58 10.96
C ALA A 149 -20.58 10.35 10.18
N GLY A 150 -21.56 10.57 9.29
CA GLY A 150 -22.10 9.56 8.39
C GLY A 150 -23.07 8.58 9.06
N LYS A 151 -23.38 7.48 8.37
CA LYS A 151 -24.32 6.44 8.84
C LYS A 151 -23.94 5.78 10.17
N TRP A 152 -22.68 5.90 10.57
CA TRP A 152 -22.14 5.34 11.82
C TRP A 152 -21.93 6.41 12.91
N GLN A 153 -22.48 7.61 12.74
CA GLN A 153 -22.35 8.68 13.74
C GLN A 153 -22.79 8.17 15.12
N ASN A 154 -21.98 8.46 16.15
CA ASN A 154 -22.11 8.00 17.53
C ASN A 154 -21.84 6.51 17.77
N ALA A 155 -21.32 5.76 16.78
CA ALA A 155 -20.76 4.43 17.02
C ALA A 155 -19.42 4.53 17.76
N ILE A 156 -19.07 3.51 18.54
CA ILE A 156 -17.78 3.42 19.21
C ILE A 156 -16.94 2.34 18.52
N SER A 157 -15.83 2.73 17.92
CA SER A 157 -14.82 1.83 17.38
C SER A 157 -13.97 1.25 18.52
N LEU A 158 -13.85 -0.07 18.55
CA LEU A 158 -13.05 -0.85 19.50
C LEU A 158 -11.80 -1.48 18.86
N GLY A 159 -11.56 -1.17 17.58
CA GLY A 159 -10.41 -1.65 16.82
C GLY A 159 -10.79 -2.16 15.43
N LEU A 160 -9.82 -2.12 14.52
CA LEU A 160 -9.94 -2.57 13.14
C LEU A 160 -8.84 -3.59 12.84
N TYR A 161 -9.20 -4.80 12.42
CA TYR A 161 -8.29 -5.94 12.37
C TYR A 161 -8.22 -6.57 10.99
N ALA A 162 -7.03 -6.91 10.50
CA ALA A 162 -6.88 -7.48 9.16
C ALA A 162 -7.40 -8.94 9.04
N LYS A 163 -7.61 -9.64 10.16
CA LYS A 163 -8.02 -11.06 10.17
C LYS A 163 -9.10 -11.31 11.20
N GLN A 164 -10.10 -12.12 10.84
CA GLN A 164 -11.23 -12.47 11.70
C GLN A 164 -10.82 -13.02 13.07
N PRO A 165 -9.87 -13.99 13.16
CA PRO A 165 -9.52 -14.57 14.45
C PRO A 165 -8.93 -13.55 15.44
N ILE A 166 -8.32 -12.47 14.95
CA ILE A 166 -7.78 -11.40 15.80
C ILE A 166 -8.93 -10.52 16.33
N ALA A 167 -9.92 -10.21 15.48
CA ALA A 167 -11.13 -9.50 15.91
C ALA A 167 -11.93 -10.31 16.93
N ASP A 168 -12.06 -11.63 16.72
CA ASP A 168 -12.74 -12.54 17.64
C ASP A 168 -12.03 -12.62 18.99
N ALA A 169 -10.69 -12.70 18.99
CA ALA A 169 -9.89 -12.67 20.21
C ALA A 169 -10.07 -11.35 20.98
N ARG A 170 -10.10 -10.21 20.28
CA ARG A 170 -10.40 -8.92 20.88
C ARG A 170 -11.79 -8.90 21.50
N LEU A 171 -12.80 -9.39 20.79
CA LEU A 171 -14.18 -9.43 21.27
C LEU A 171 -14.29 -10.30 22.54
N ALA A 172 -13.57 -11.42 22.59
CA ALA A 172 -13.49 -12.26 23.79
C ALA A 172 -12.79 -11.54 24.97
N GLU A 173 -11.73 -10.78 24.73
CA GLU A 173 -11.07 -9.96 25.75
C GLU A 173 -12.02 -8.89 26.31
N LEU A 174 -12.74 -8.19 25.44
CA LEU A 174 -13.70 -7.15 25.80
C LEU A 174 -14.83 -7.70 26.67
N ARG A 175 -15.36 -8.88 26.30
CA ARG A 175 -16.39 -9.56 27.10
C ARG A 175 -15.91 -9.92 28.51
N LYS A 176 -14.65 -10.34 28.66
CA LYS A 176 -14.05 -10.60 29.99
C LYS A 176 -13.93 -9.33 30.84
N LYS A 177 -13.81 -8.17 30.21
CA LYS A 177 -13.80 -6.85 30.87
C LYS A 177 -15.19 -6.28 31.14
N GLY A 178 -16.26 -7.03 30.84
CA GLY A 178 -17.64 -6.61 31.06
C GLY A 178 -18.24 -5.76 29.94
N VAL A 179 -17.56 -5.64 28.79
CA VAL A 179 -18.11 -4.96 27.61
C VAL A 179 -19.03 -5.91 26.86
N GLN A 180 -20.30 -5.53 26.71
CA GLN A 180 -21.34 -6.29 26.00
C GLN A 180 -21.81 -5.51 24.77
#